data_AF-A0A4Q4BS48-F1
#
_entry.id   AF-A0A4Q4BS48-F1
#
_cell.length_a   1.000
_cell.length_b   1.000
_cell.length_c   1.000
_cell.angle_alpha   90.00
_cell.angle_beta   90.00
_cell.angle_gamma   90.00
#
_symmetry.space_group_name_H-M   'P 1'
#
loop_
_entity.id
_entity.type
_entity.pdbx_description
1 polymer ?
#
loop_
_entity_poly.entity_id
_entity_poly.type
_entity_poly.pdbx_seq_one_letter_code
_entity_poly.pdbx_strand_id
1 'polypeptide(L)'
;MSEPVPGKQPPALQGVPETMLWPLYHRAMETRRPDGVLKDPESLRIMQALDYDFAGHFGVSGGSERTQFLLSGNFNKETTVFPGDFEYKKGNFHSSLSHRSSDDRFNLTFSASYTVQENDQPSADITTAAWLLPPNAPALYDENGDLNWENGTFTNPLAPLQGESKTKTYDFVANAVLSYNILPSLQAKANLGYTDLKHTESSSFPSTIYDPAYGVGQEYSYIFLGSSARHSWIVEPQLRYTRTLGKLKAELLA
;
A
#
# COMPACT_ATOMS: atom_id res chain seq x y z
N MET A 1 9.18 6.83 -17.80
CA MET A 1 8.56 6.10 -18.93
C MET A 1 9.67 5.35 -19.62
N SER A 2 9.75 4.03 -19.40
CA SER A 2 10.63 3.14 -20.16
C SER A 2 10.17 3.06 -21.62
N GLU A 3 11.10 2.98 -22.57
CA GLU A 3 10.78 2.80 -23.99
C GLU A 3 10.06 1.47 -24.24
N PRO A 4 9.09 1.42 -25.18
CA PRO A 4 8.34 0.20 -25.48
C PRO A 4 9.23 -0.89 -26.07
N VAL A 5 9.11 -2.11 -25.56
CA VAL A 5 9.89 -3.26 -26.06
C VAL A 5 9.28 -3.75 -27.39
N PRO A 6 10.06 -3.89 -28.48
CA PRO A 6 9.56 -4.32 -29.78
C PRO A 6 8.80 -5.66 -29.69
N GLY A 7 7.56 -5.68 -30.19
CA GLY A 7 6.71 -6.88 -30.24
C GLY A 7 5.87 -7.16 -28.99
N LYS A 8 5.93 -6.30 -27.96
CA LYS A 8 5.07 -6.38 -26.77
C LYS A 8 3.99 -5.29 -26.77
N GLN A 9 2.87 -5.56 -26.11
CA GLN A 9 1.73 -4.64 -26.01
C GLN A 9 1.52 -4.18 -24.56
N PRO A 10 1.25 -2.90 -24.29
CA PRO A 10 0.90 -2.47 -22.94
C PRO A 10 -0.40 -3.16 -22.48
N PRO A 11 -0.54 -3.49 -21.19
CA PRO A 11 -1.76 -4.11 -20.69
C PRO A 11 -2.93 -3.12 -20.76
N ALA A 12 -3.96 -3.48 -21.54
CA ALA A 12 -5.19 -2.69 -21.69
C ALA A 12 -6.10 -2.88 -20.47
N LEU A 13 -5.74 -2.26 -19.34
CA LEU A 13 -6.44 -2.39 -18.05
C LEU A 13 -7.63 -1.43 -17.87
N GLN A 14 -8.22 -0.94 -18.95
CA GLN A 14 -9.30 0.05 -18.85
C GLN A 14 -10.54 -0.57 -18.19
N GLY A 15 -10.89 -0.10 -16.98
CA GLY A 15 -11.97 -0.66 -16.16
C GLY A 15 -11.64 -1.98 -15.45
N VAL A 16 -10.39 -2.43 -15.48
CA VAL A 16 -9.93 -3.67 -14.85
C VAL A 16 -8.78 -3.36 -13.87
N PRO A 17 -8.86 -3.75 -12.59
CA PRO A 17 -7.78 -3.52 -11.65
C PRO A 17 -6.45 -4.15 -12.10
N GLU A 18 -5.33 -3.45 -11.91
CA GLU A 18 -3.97 -3.95 -12.19
C GLU A 18 -3.65 -5.24 -11.41
N THR A 19 -4.29 -5.45 -10.27
CA THR A 19 -4.23 -6.69 -9.48
C THR A 19 -4.72 -7.93 -10.24
N MET A 20 -5.48 -7.79 -11.33
CA MET A 20 -5.88 -8.92 -12.19
C MET A 20 -4.71 -9.50 -13.01
N LEU A 21 -3.59 -8.77 -13.11
CA LEU A 21 -2.34 -9.30 -13.67
C LEU A 21 -1.60 -10.21 -12.67
N TRP A 22 -1.97 -10.21 -11.38
CA TRP A 22 -1.37 -11.05 -10.35
C TRP A 22 -1.64 -12.55 -10.57
N PRO A 23 -2.90 -13.01 -10.74
CA PRO A 23 -3.16 -14.42 -11.07
C PRO A 23 -2.47 -14.86 -12.36
N LEU A 24 -2.41 -13.98 -13.36
CA LEU A 24 -1.70 -14.26 -14.62
C LEU A 24 -0.21 -14.52 -14.38
N TYR A 25 0.45 -13.64 -13.61
CA TYR A 25 1.87 -13.78 -13.29
C TYR A 25 2.18 -15.06 -12.51
N HIS A 26 1.40 -15.36 -11.47
CA HIS A 26 1.63 -16.55 -10.65
C HIS A 26 1.38 -17.85 -11.42
N ARG A 27 0.36 -17.91 -12.27
CA ARG A 27 0.12 -19.06 -13.18
C ARG A 27 1.28 -19.23 -14.15
N ALA A 28 1.81 -18.13 -14.69
CA ALA A 28 2.96 -18.17 -15.59
C ALA A 28 4.23 -18.65 -14.86
N MET A 29 4.49 -18.17 -13.64
CA MET A 29 5.64 -18.60 -12.84
C MET A 29 5.52 -20.06 -12.40
N GLU A 30 4.34 -20.51 -11.99
CA GLU A 30 4.08 -21.92 -11.65
C GLU A 30 4.25 -22.84 -12.86
N THR A 31 3.82 -22.39 -14.05
CA THR A 31 4.03 -23.13 -15.30
C THR A 31 5.52 -23.29 -15.63
N ARG A 32 6.35 -22.28 -15.33
CA ARG A 32 7.82 -22.32 -15.53
C ARG A 32 8.53 -23.29 -14.61
N ARG A 33 7.97 -23.59 -13.44
CA ARG A 33 8.60 -24.48 -12.48
C ARG A 33 8.62 -25.92 -13.00
N PRO A 34 9.77 -26.62 -12.97
CA PRO A 34 9.83 -28.03 -13.36
C PRO A 34 8.88 -28.91 -12.54
N ASP A 35 8.72 -28.59 -11.25
CA ASP A 35 7.88 -29.27 -10.26
C ASP A 35 6.47 -28.65 -10.10
N GLY A 36 6.09 -27.70 -10.96
CA GLY A 36 4.82 -26.97 -10.82
C GLY A 36 3.58 -27.83 -11.02
N VAL A 37 2.57 -27.64 -10.17
CA VAL A 37 1.31 -28.42 -10.17
C VAL A 37 0.38 -27.97 -11.29
N LEU A 38 0.33 -26.66 -11.55
CA LEU A 38 -0.49 -26.08 -12.61
C LEU A 38 0.37 -25.85 -13.86
N LYS A 39 -0.09 -26.39 -15.00
CA LYS A 39 0.52 -26.15 -16.32
C LYS A 39 -0.44 -25.36 -17.20
N ASP A 40 -0.08 -24.10 -17.44
CA ASP A 40 -0.88 -23.16 -18.19
C ASP A 40 0.00 -22.37 -19.17
N PRO A 41 0.24 -22.93 -20.38
CA PRO A 41 1.10 -22.29 -21.37
C PRO A 41 0.54 -20.95 -21.88
N GLU A 42 -0.78 -20.73 -21.80
CA GLU A 42 -1.38 -19.46 -22.22
C GLU A 42 -1.03 -18.33 -21.23
N SER A 43 -1.01 -18.59 -19.93
CA SER A 43 -0.53 -17.57 -18.96
C SER A 43 0.91 -17.13 -19.26
N LEU A 44 1.78 -18.07 -19.63
CA LEU A 44 3.16 -17.79 -20.02
C LEU A 44 3.22 -16.92 -21.29
N ARG A 45 2.44 -17.29 -22.31
CA ARG A 45 2.38 -16.57 -23.59
C ARG A 45 1.87 -15.14 -23.40
N ILE A 46 0.79 -14.97 -22.64
CA ILE A 46 0.18 -13.66 -22.37
C ILE A 46 1.14 -12.79 -21.55
N MET A 47 1.76 -13.33 -20.48
CA MET A 47 2.76 -12.61 -19.69
C MET A 47 3.95 -12.16 -20.55
N GLN A 48 4.42 -12.99 -21.49
CA GLN A 48 5.53 -12.65 -22.40
C GLN A 48 5.15 -11.61 -23.45
N ALA A 49 3.88 -11.57 -23.88
CA ALA A 49 3.38 -10.63 -24.86
C ALA A 49 3.10 -9.22 -24.28
N LEU A 50 2.94 -9.12 -22.96
CA LEU A 50 2.65 -7.85 -22.29
C LEU A 50 3.93 -7.05 -21.99
N ASP A 51 3.91 -5.77 -22.34
CA ASP A 51 4.92 -4.77 -21.99
C ASP A 51 4.65 -4.25 -20.58
N TYR A 52 4.90 -5.10 -19.60
CA TYR A 52 4.63 -4.83 -18.19
C TYR A 52 5.73 -5.46 -17.33
N ASP A 53 6.26 -4.72 -16.36
CA ASP A 53 7.29 -5.23 -15.45
C ASP A 53 6.67 -6.06 -14.33
N PHE A 54 6.26 -7.28 -14.69
CA PHE A 54 5.68 -8.21 -13.73
C PHE A 54 6.59 -8.52 -12.54
N ALA A 55 7.91 -8.60 -12.75
CA ALA A 55 8.86 -8.93 -11.69
C ALA A 55 9.01 -7.76 -10.71
N GLY A 56 9.06 -6.51 -11.21
CA GLY A 56 9.05 -5.32 -10.38
C GLY A 56 7.73 -5.10 -9.62
N HIS A 57 6.59 -5.42 -10.26
CA HIS A 57 5.26 -5.19 -9.69
C HIS A 57 4.70 -6.32 -8.83
N PHE A 58 5.13 -7.57 -8.99
CA PHE A 58 4.57 -8.73 -8.27
C PHE A 58 5.59 -9.55 -7.51
N GLY A 59 6.88 -9.34 -7.80
CA GLY A 59 7.95 -9.90 -7.03
C GLY A 59 8.57 -11.19 -7.55
N VAL A 60 9.77 -11.47 -7.04
CA VAL A 60 10.56 -12.65 -7.35
C VAL A 60 10.59 -13.54 -6.11
N SER A 61 10.18 -14.79 -6.27
CA SER A 61 10.36 -15.84 -5.27
C SER A 61 11.32 -16.89 -5.78
N GLY A 62 12.11 -17.48 -4.88
CA GLY A 62 13.02 -18.55 -5.24
C GLY A 62 13.75 -19.13 -4.04
N GLY A 63 14.78 -19.92 -4.33
CA GLY A 63 15.63 -20.50 -3.31
C GLY A 63 15.91 -21.99 -3.52
N SER A 64 16.36 -22.65 -2.46
CA SER A 64 16.64 -24.08 -2.39
C SER A 64 15.73 -24.75 -1.36
N GLU A 65 15.91 -26.05 -1.15
CA GLU A 65 15.23 -26.81 -0.08
C GLU A 65 15.38 -26.15 1.31
N ARG A 66 16.50 -25.46 1.55
CA ARG A 66 16.87 -24.92 2.86
C ARG A 66 16.68 -23.42 2.99
N THR A 67 16.60 -22.69 1.90
CA THR A 67 16.43 -21.23 1.93
C THR A 67 15.39 -20.86 0.90
N GLN A 68 14.31 -20.23 1.34
CA GLN A 68 13.26 -19.71 0.49
C GLN A 68 13.17 -18.20 0.69
N PHE A 69 13.12 -17.45 -0.39
CA PHE A 69 12.96 -16.00 -0.32
C PHE A 69 11.83 -15.54 -1.25
N LEU A 70 11.20 -14.45 -0.88
CA LEU A 70 10.24 -13.71 -1.69
C LEU A 70 10.56 -12.22 -1.54
N LEU A 71 10.71 -11.54 -2.66
CA LEU A 71 10.76 -10.08 -2.73
C LEU A 71 9.58 -9.66 -3.58
N SER A 72 8.72 -8.75 -3.12
CA SER A 72 7.61 -8.25 -3.91
C SER A 72 7.46 -6.74 -3.78
N GLY A 73 7.11 -6.10 -4.90
CA GLY A 73 6.61 -4.74 -4.92
C GLY A 73 5.10 -4.75 -5.07
N ASN A 74 4.46 -3.62 -4.79
CA ASN A 74 3.13 -3.32 -5.24
C ASN A 74 2.98 -1.80 -5.33
N PHE A 75 2.26 -1.32 -6.33
CA PHE A 75 1.89 0.08 -6.47
C PHE A 75 0.41 0.16 -6.81
N ASN A 76 -0.33 1.05 -6.13
CA ASN A 76 -1.70 1.36 -6.48
C ASN A 76 -1.85 2.88 -6.58
N LYS A 77 -2.61 3.30 -7.59
CA LYS A 77 -3.09 4.68 -7.74
C LYS A 77 -4.61 4.64 -7.86
N GLU A 78 -5.29 5.41 -7.02
CA GLU A 78 -6.74 5.57 -7.01
C GLU A 78 -7.09 7.05 -7.17
N THR A 79 -8.22 7.34 -7.78
CA THR A 79 -8.76 8.70 -7.90
C THR A 79 -10.16 8.74 -7.29
N THR A 80 -10.67 9.94 -7.07
CA THR A 80 -12.02 10.16 -6.55
C THR A 80 -13.01 10.49 -7.66
N VAL A 81 -14.29 10.45 -7.29
CA VAL A 81 -15.41 10.94 -8.12
C VAL A 81 -15.60 12.46 -8.00
N PHE A 82 -14.94 13.10 -7.03
CA PHE A 82 -14.98 14.56 -6.89
C PHE A 82 -14.26 15.24 -8.06
N PRO A 83 -14.75 16.40 -8.52
CA PRO A 83 -14.11 17.13 -9.61
C PRO A 83 -12.75 17.67 -9.17
N GLY A 84 -11.70 17.34 -9.93
CA GLY A 84 -10.33 17.74 -9.65
C GLY A 84 -9.33 16.64 -10.00
N ASP A 85 -8.04 16.94 -9.88
CA ASP A 85 -6.97 15.95 -10.06
C ASP A 85 -6.50 15.46 -8.69
N PHE A 86 -7.37 14.69 -8.01
CA PHE A 86 -7.05 14.11 -6.71
C PHE A 86 -6.71 12.63 -6.85
N GLU A 87 -5.60 12.25 -6.24
CA GLU A 87 -4.99 10.95 -6.31
C GLU A 87 -4.55 10.44 -4.93
N TYR A 88 -4.82 9.16 -4.72
CA TYR A 88 -4.23 8.39 -3.64
C TYR A 88 -3.22 7.42 -4.22
N LYS A 89 -1.96 7.53 -3.81
CA LYS A 89 -0.86 6.66 -4.23
C LYS A 89 -0.35 5.85 -3.06
N LYS A 90 -0.20 4.55 -3.28
CA LYS A 90 0.39 3.63 -2.30
C LYS A 90 1.40 2.73 -2.96
N GLY A 91 2.66 2.84 -2.55
CA GLY A 91 3.72 1.90 -2.86
C GLY A 91 4.02 1.01 -1.67
N ASN A 92 4.23 -0.28 -1.90
CA ASN A 92 4.68 -1.23 -0.90
C ASN A 92 5.84 -2.05 -1.46
N PHE A 93 6.86 -2.26 -0.65
CA PHE A 93 7.90 -3.25 -0.88
C PHE A 93 7.89 -4.24 0.28
N HIS A 94 7.84 -5.53 -0.04
CA HIS A 94 7.84 -6.62 0.91
C HIS A 94 9.01 -7.57 0.62
N SER A 95 9.67 -8.02 1.68
CA SER A 95 10.71 -9.03 1.62
C SER A 95 10.40 -10.09 2.68
N SER A 96 10.53 -11.35 2.32
CA SER A 96 10.51 -12.45 3.28
C SER A 96 11.58 -13.47 2.95
N LEU A 97 12.10 -14.09 4.00
CA LEU A 97 13.17 -15.09 3.96
C LEU A 97 12.87 -16.16 4.99
N SER A 98 12.85 -17.42 4.57
CA SER A 98 12.85 -18.57 5.46
C SER A 98 14.13 -19.37 5.22
N HIS A 99 14.83 -19.72 6.30
CA HIS A 99 16.07 -20.46 6.23
C HIS A 99 16.10 -21.56 7.30
N ARG A 100 16.58 -22.74 6.91
CA ARG A 100 16.87 -23.88 7.78
C ARG A 100 18.32 -24.32 7.59
N SER A 101 19.04 -24.53 8.69
CA SER A 101 20.43 -24.99 8.63
C SER A 101 20.55 -26.39 8.02
N SER A 102 21.77 -26.77 7.63
CA SER A 102 22.04 -28.08 7.03
C SER A 102 21.71 -29.26 7.93
N ASP A 103 21.77 -29.06 9.24
CA ASP A 103 21.50 -30.03 10.31
C ASP A 103 20.09 -29.90 10.92
N ASP A 104 19.23 -29.05 10.33
CA ASP A 104 17.85 -28.77 10.77
C ASP A 104 17.71 -28.26 12.22
N ARG A 105 18.82 -27.83 12.84
CA ARG A 105 18.80 -27.32 14.21
C ARG A 105 18.40 -25.86 14.28
N PHE A 106 18.79 -25.05 13.31
CA PHE A 106 18.48 -23.63 13.27
C PHE A 106 17.40 -23.34 12.23
N ASN A 107 16.39 -22.55 12.60
CA ASN A 107 15.43 -21.99 11.66
C ASN A 107 15.32 -20.47 11.87
N LEU A 108 15.26 -19.74 10.76
CA LEU A 108 15.01 -18.32 10.69
C LEU A 108 13.83 -18.08 9.77
N THR A 109 12.85 -17.30 10.23
CA THR A 109 11.85 -16.67 9.37
C THR A 109 11.97 -15.17 9.57
N PHE A 110 12.20 -14.43 8.49
CA PHE A 110 12.31 -12.98 8.49
C PHE A 110 11.30 -12.41 7.51
N SER A 111 10.68 -11.30 7.88
CA SER A 111 9.90 -10.47 6.96
C SER A 111 10.16 -8.99 7.21
N ALA A 112 10.18 -8.21 6.15
CA ALA A 112 10.26 -6.77 6.19
C ALA A 112 9.29 -6.18 5.18
N SER A 113 8.68 -5.04 5.50
CA SER A 113 7.78 -4.33 4.61
C SER A 113 7.97 -2.83 4.78
N TYR A 114 8.05 -2.13 3.66
CA TYR A 114 8.14 -0.68 3.62
C TYR A 114 7.01 -0.14 2.75
N THR A 115 6.16 0.69 3.34
CA THR A 115 5.01 1.28 2.67
C THR A 115 5.19 2.80 2.60
N VAL A 116 4.99 3.36 1.41
CA VAL A 116 4.92 4.80 1.17
C VAL A 116 3.52 5.12 0.68
N GLN A 117 2.85 6.04 1.35
CA GLN A 117 1.52 6.53 0.99
C GLN A 117 1.57 8.03 0.79
N GLU A 118 1.06 8.49 -0.34
CA GLU A 118 0.82 9.90 -0.63
C GLU A 118 -0.67 10.07 -0.95
N ASN A 119 -1.33 11.00 -0.28
CA ASN A 119 -2.76 11.24 -0.43
C ASN A 119 -2.98 12.75 -0.54
N ASP A 120 -3.60 13.20 -1.62
CA ASP A 120 -4.03 14.59 -1.80
C ASP A 120 -5.55 14.77 -1.91
N GLN A 121 -6.31 13.73 -1.51
CA GLN A 121 -7.76 13.78 -1.49
C GLN A 121 -8.29 14.94 -0.63
N PRO A 122 -9.41 15.57 -1.04
CA PRO A 122 -9.98 16.71 -0.31
C PRO A 122 -10.24 16.39 1.15
N SER A 123 -9.93 17.36 2.03
CA SER A 123 -10.24 17.26 3.47
C SER A 123 -11.71 17.50 3.79
N ALA A 124 -12.49 18.01 2.82
CA ALA A 124 -13.91 18.34 2.97
C ALA A 124 -14.78 17.48 2.03
N ASP A 125 -15.95 17.07 2.53
CA ASP A 125 -16.98 16.39 1.74
C ASP A 125 -17.94 17.42 1.12
N ILE A 126 -17.97 17.46 -0.21
CA ILE A 126 -18.84 18.36 -0.99
C ILE A 126 -20.20 17.74 -1.31
N THR A 127 -20.40 16.45 -1.04
CA THR A 127 -21.57 15.68 -1.47
C THR A 127 -22.85 16.29 -0.91
N THR A 128 -22.86 16.61 0.38
CA THR A 128 -24.06 17.19 1.03
C THR A 128 -24.42 18.54 0.42
N ALA A 129 -23.43 19.42 0.21
CA ALA A 129 -23.65 20.73 -0.39
C ALA A 129 -24.15 20.61 -1.85
N ALA A 130 -23.61 19.67 -2.62
CA ALA A 130 -24.04 19.40 -3.99
C ALA A 130 -25.48 18.85 -4.06
N TRP A 131 -25.86 17.96 -3.14
CA TRP A 131 -27.21 17.39 -3.07
C TRP A 131 -28.31 18.40 -2.69
N LEU A 132 -27.95 19.44 -1.93
CA LEU A 132 -28.88 20.48 -1.50
C LEU A 132 -29.07 21.58 -2.55
N LEU A 133 -28.36 21.52 -3.68
CA LEU A 133 -28.54 22.50 -4.75
C LEU A 133 -29.93 22.36 -5.39
N PRO A 134 -30.64 23.47 -5.62
CA PRO A 134 -31.90 23.43 -6.36
C PRO A 134 -31.65 23.05 -7.83
N PRO A 135 -32.64 22.46 -8.53
CA PRO A 135 -32.50 22.08 -9.94
C PRO A 135 -32.14 23.23 -10.90
N ASN A 136 -32.43 24.47 -10.48
CA ASN A 136 -32.12 25.71 -11.20
C ASN A 136 -30.98 26.50 -10.54
N ALA A 137 -30.09 25.84 -9.78
CA ALA A 137 -28.92 26.49 -9.20
C ALA A 137 -28.08 27.20 -10.28
N PRO A 138 -27.39 28.31 -9.93
CA PRO A 138 -26.45 28.94 -10.83
C PRO A 138 -25.35 27.98 -11.29
N ALA A 139 -24.72 28.30 -12.42
CA ALA A 139 -23.53 27.56 -12.86
C ALA A 139 -22.45 27.59 -11.78
N LEU A 140 -21.69 26.51 -11.61
CA LEU A 140 -20.65 26.42 -10.57
C LEU A 140 -19.38 27.21 -10.91
N TYR A 141 -19.17 27.52 -12.18
CA TYR A 141 -18.04 28.30 -12.67
C TYR A 141 -18.55 29.49 -13.48
N ASP A 142 -17.80 30.60 -13.47
CA ASP A 142 -18.05 31.75 -14.31
C ASP A 142 -17.43 31.59 -15.71
N GLU A 143 -17.54 32.61 -16.57
CA GLU A 143 -16.98 32.60 -17.93
C GLU A 143 -15.44 32.56 -17.96
N ASN A 144 -14.77 32.93 -16.86
CA ASN A 144 -13.32 32.92 -16.72
C ASN A 144 -12.79 31.59 -16.17
N GLY A 145 -13.68 30.70 -15.70
CA GLY A 145 -13.34 29.43 -15.08
C GLY A 145 -13.12 29.52 -13.56
N ASP A 146 -13.41 30.66 -12.95
CA ASP A 146 -13.36 30.85 -11.50
C ASP A 146 -14.66 30.35 -10.85
N LEU A 147 -14.65 30.14 -9.53
CA LEU A 147 -15.85 29.75 -8.80
C LEU A 147 -16.92 30.85 -8.91
N ASN A 148 -18.10 30.47 -9.38
CA ASN A 148 -19.25 31.38 -9.39
C ASN A 148 -19.85 31.48 -7.98
N TRP A 149 -20.16 32.70 -7.58
CA TRP A 149 -20.83 33.04 -6.32
C TRP A 149 -22.22 33.67 -6.52
N GLU A 150 -22.59 33.95 -7.79
CA GLU A 150 -23.84 34.60 -8.20
C GLU A 150 -24.17 35.81 -7.29
N ASN A 151 -23.18 36.68 -7.10
CA ASN A 151 -23.27 37.88 -6.25
C ASN A 151 -23.77 37.60 -4.81
N GLY A 152 -23.41 36.46 -4.24
CA GLY A 152 -23.78 36.03 -2.89
C GLY A 152 -25.18 35.44 -2.74
N THR A 153 -25.84 35.11 -3.85
CA THR A 153 -27.17 34.48 -3.81
C THR A 153 -27.12 32.97 -3.57
N PHE A 154 -25.95 32.33 -3.68
CA PHE A 154 -25.75 30.92 -3.31
C PHE A 154 -24.33 30.65 -2.80
N THR A 155 -24.15 29.49 -2.16
CA THR A 155 -22.83 29.00 -1.77
C THR A 155 -22.39 27.92 -2.74
N ASN A 156 -21.21 28.10 -3.33
CA ASN A 156 -20.67 27.15 -4.27
C ASN A 156 -20.19 25.87 -3.55
N PRO A 157 -20.73 24.68 -3.85
CA PRO A 157 -20.34 23.45 -3.19
C PRO A 157 -18.89 23.06 -3.48
N LEU A 158 -18.25 23.60 -4.53
CA LEU A 158 -16.86 23.32 -4.87
C LEU A 158 -15.87 24.22 -4.12
N ALA A 159 -16.35 25.24 -3.40
CA ALA A 159 -15.49 26.16 -2.67
C ALA A 159 -14.47 25.47 -1.74
N PRO A 160 -14.83 24.42 -0.97
CA PRO A 160 -13.86 23.72 -0.13
C PRO A 160 -12.71 23.06 -0.89
N LEU A 161 -12.88 22.77 -2.19
CA LEU A 161 -11.86 22.13 -3.02
C LEU A 161 -10.73 23.07 -3.45
N GLN A 162 -10.87 24.38 -3.23
CA GLN A 162 -9.76 25.33 -3.42
C GLN A 162 -8.67 25.16 -2.35
N GLY A 163 -9.01 24.54 -1.22
CA GLY A 163 -8.04 24.15 -0.20
C GLY A 163 -7.31 22.87 -0.59
N GLU A 164 -5.98 22.86 -0.43
CA GLU A 164 -5.17 21.66 -0.62
C GLU A 164 -5.10 20.85 0.68
N SER A 165 -5.30 19.55 0.57
CA SER A 165 -5.01 18.58 1.62
C SER A 165 -3.90 17.67 1.13
N LYS A 166 -2.83 17.48 1.90
CA LYS A 166 -1.67 16.66 1.54
C LYS A 166 -1.24 15.83 2.72
N THR A 167 -1.16 14.53 2.52
CA THR A 167 -0.72 13.56 3.53
C THR A 167 0.38 12.69 2.97
N LYS A 168 1.45 12.48 3.76
CA LYS A 168 2.53 11.56 3.46
C LYS A 168 2.79 10.64 4.63
N THR A 169 2.79 9.33 4.39
CA THR A 169 3.05 8.31 5.41
C THR A 169 4.13 7.36 4.93
N TYR A 170 5.12 7.13 5.80
CA TYR A 170 6.14 6.10 5.67
C TYR A 170 5.92 5.10 6.81
N ASP A 171 5.82 3.82 6.48
CA ASP A 171 5.61 2.75 7.46
C ASP A 171 6.56 1.58 7.16
N PHE A 172 7.49 1.33 8.08
CA PHE A 172 8.41 0.21 8.03
C PHE A 172 8.07 -0.78 9.13
N VAL A 173 7.89 -2.04 8.75
CA VAL A 173 7.61 -3.15 9.67
C VAL A 173 8.59 -4.27 9.38
N ALA A 174 9.30 -4.74 10.38
CA ALA A 174 10.19 -5.90 10.28
C ALA A 174 9.92 -6.89 11.41
N ASN A 175 9.93 -8.18 11.09
CA ASN A 175 9.73 -9.25 12.03
C ASN A 175 10.76 -10.35 11.78
N ALA A 176 11.25 -10.96 12.85
CA ALA A 176 12.11 -12.13 12.76
C ALA A 176 11.71 -13.16 13.82
N VAL A 177 11.67 -14.42 13.42
CA VAL A 177 11.50 -15.56 14.32
C VAL A 177 12.73 -16.43 14.17
N LEU A 178 13.47 -16.57 15.27
CA LEU A 178 14.66 -17.41 15.36
C LEU A 178 14.32 -18.63 16.20
N SER A 179 14.76 -19.82 15.80
CA SER A 179 14.68 -21.01 16.64
C SER A 179 15.92 -21.87 16.51
N TYR A 180 16.33 -22.48 17.61
CA TYR A 180 17.48 -23.37 17.67
C TYR A 180 17.18 -24.59 18.54
N ASN A 181 17.31 -25.78 17.97
CA ASN A 181 17.20 -27.05 18.67
C ASN A 181 18.53 -27.36 19.38
N ILE A 182 18.61 -27.00 20.66
CA ILE A 182 19.77 -27.27 21.51
C ILE A 182 19.91 -28.79 21.69
N LEU A 183 18.80 -29.48 21.96
CA LEU A 183 18.67 -30.94 22.01
C LEU A 183 17.40 -31.35 21.25
N PRO A 184 17.22 -32.64 20.88
CA PRO A 184 15.98 -33.10 20.23
C PRO A 184 14.69 -32.78 21.02
N SER A 185 14.82 -32.61 22.34
CA SER A 185 13.74 -32.27 23.26
C SER A 185 13.76 -30.83 23.76
N LEU A 186 14.77 -30.01 23.41
CA LEU A 186 14.96 -28.66 23.93
C LEU A 186 15.22 -27.65 22.81
N GLN A 187 14.33 -26.69 22.66
CA GLN A 187 14.39 -25.64 21.65
C GLN A 187 14.38 -24.27 22.30
N ALA A 188 15.32 -23.41 21.91
CA ALA A 188 15.25 -21.98 22.17
C ALA A 188 14.58 -21.29 20.97
N LYS A 189 13.71 -20.33 21.23
CA LYS A 189 13.03 -19.53 20.21
C LYS A 189 13.04 -18.06 20.63
N ALA A 190 13.10 -17.15 19.68
CA ALA A 190 12.94 -15.72 19.92
C ALA A 190 12.08 -15.09 18.83
N ASN A 191 11.06 -14.32 19.22
CA ASN A 191 10.32 -13.46 18.29
C ASN A 191 10.82 -12.03 18.43
N LEU A 192 11.17 -11.41 17.32
CA LEU A 192 11.66 -10.04 17.23
C LEU A 192 10.71 -9.26 16.31
N GLY A 193 10.36 -8.05 16.71
CA GLY A 193 9.52 -7.15 15.91
C GLY A 193 10.04 -5.73 16.00
N TYR A 194 9.95 -4.99 14.90
CA TYR A 194 10.33 -3.59 14.81
C TYR A 194 9.35 -2.85 13.91
N THR A 195 8.87 -1.68 14.35
CA THR A 195 8.00 -0.82 13.55
C THR A 195 8.45 0.62 13.64
N ASP A 196 8.52 1.30 12.50
CA ASP A 196 8.84 2.71 12.35
C ASP A 196 7.79 3.36 11.45
N LEU A 197 7.02 4.30 12.00
CA LEU A 197 6.01 5.04 11.25
C LEU A 197 6.29 6.53 11.37
N LYS A 198 6.25 7.21 10.24
CA LYS A 198 6.31 8.66 10.13
C LYS A 198 5.17 9.15 9.25
N HIS A 199 4.38 10.06 9.78
CA HIS A 199 3.22 10.61 9.11
C HIS A 199 3.21 12.13 9.24
N THR A 200 2.96 12.81 8.13
CA THR A 200 2.80 14.26 8.07
C THR A 200 1.59 14.59 7.23
N GLU A 201 0.77 15.51 7.71
CA GLU A 201 -0.41 16.00 7.03
C GLU A 201 -0.46 17.53 7.06
N SER A 202 -1.06 18.09 6.01
CA SER A 202 -1.35 19.51 5.93
C SER A 202 -2.69 19.73 5.23
N SER A 203 -3.52 20.62 5.75
CA SER A 203 -4.75 21.06 5.10
C SER A 203 -4.81 22.57 5.10
N SER A 204 -4.86 23.16 3.91
CA SER A 204 -4.91 24.61 3.70
C SER A 204 -6.34 25.07 3.42
N PHE A 205 -6.67 26.25 3.92
CA PHE A 205 -7.96 26.90 3.77
C PHE A 205 -7.69 28.34 3.31
N PRO A 206 -7.51 28.56 1.99
CA PRO A 206 -7.22 29.88 1.46
C PRO A 206 -8.45 30.78 1.50
N SER A 207 -8.25 32.09 1.43
CA SER A 207 -9.36 33.06 1.40
C SER A 207 -10.29 32.91 0.19
N THR A 208 -9.84 32.22 -0.87
CA THR A 208 -10.63 31.94 -2.08
C THR A 208 -11.77 30.93 -1.88
N ILE A 209 -11.84 30.27 -0.72
CA ILE A 209 -12.99 29.44 -0.33
C ILE A 209 -14.21 30.27 0.10
N TYR A 210 -14.07 31.58 0.24
CA TYR A 210 -15.13 32.49 0.66
C TYR A 210 -15.63 33.32 -0.52
N ASP A 211 -16.89 33.72 -0.43
CA ASP A 211 -17.48 34.66 -1.37
C ASP A 211 -16.74 36.01 -1.35
N PRO A 212 -16.26 36.51 -2.51
CA PRO A 212 -15.64 37.83 -2.61
C PRO A 212 -16.51 38.97 -2.07
N ALA A 213 -17.84 38.83 -2.07
CA ALA A 213 -18.77 39.80 -1.51
C ALA A 213 -18.57 40.05 -0.01
N TYR A 214 -17.98 39.10 0.73
CA TYR A 214 -17.61 39.30 2.13
C TYR A 214 -16.38 40.20 2.31
N GLY A 215 -15.64 40.51 1.24
CA GLY A 215 -14.45 41.36 1.30
C GLY A 215 -13.32 40.78 2.15
N VAL A 216 -13.27 39.45 2.30
CA VAL A 216 -12.23 38.76 3.08
C VAL A 216 -10.97 38.57 2.24
N GLY A 217 -9.83 38.96 2.80
CA GLY A 217 -8.52 38.82 2.16
C GLY A 217 -7.70 37.64 2.71
N GLN A 218 -6.42 37.64 2.34
CA GLN A 218 -5.46 36.61 2.73
C GLN A 218 -5.31 36.47 4.25
N GLU A 219 -5.65 37.50 5.03
CA GLU A 219 -5.66 37.49 6.49
C GLU A 219 -6.60 36.44 7.11
N TYR A 220 -7.57 35.93 6.35
CA TYR A 220 -8.46 34.82 6.77
C TYR A 220 -7.98 33.44 6.32
N SER A 221 -6.85 33.36 5.61
CA SER A 221 -6.28 32.07 5.20
C SER A 221 -5.59 31.39 6.37
N TYR A 222 -5.78 30.08 6.51
CA TYR A 222 -5.10 29.30 7.53
C TYR A 222 -4.70 27.91 7.03
N ILE A 223 -3.82 27.26 7.78
CA ILE A 223 -3.35 25.91 7.50
C ILE A 223 -3.34 25.10 8.79
N PHE A 224 -3.83 23.87 8.73
CA PHE A 224 -3.61 22.86 9.75
C PHE A 224 -2.42 22.01 9.36
N LEU A 225 -1.53 21.76 10.32
CA LEU A 225 -0.37 20.90 10.16
C LEU A 225 -0.44 19.81 11.23
N GLY A 226 -0.33 18.56 10.80
CA GLY A 226 -0.30 17.40 11.68
C GLY A 226 0.97 16.59 11.43
N SER A 227 1.52 16.04 12.50
CA SER A 227 2.61 15.07 12.39
C SER A 227 2.50 14.03 13.48
N SER A 228 2.78 12.78 13.14
CA SER A 228 2.90 11.70 14.09
C SER A 228 4.06 10.79 13.74
N ALA A 229 4.71 10.27 14.77
CA ALA A 229 5.79 9.31 14.65
C ALA A 229 5.59 8.19 15.66
N ARG A 230 5.91 6.96 15.26
CA ARG A 230 5.87 5.79 16.14
C ARG A 230 7.12 4.96 15.90
N HIS A 231 7.83 4.68 16.99
CA HIS A 231 8.95 3.76 17.03
C HIS A 231 8.65 2.69 18.07
N SER A 232 8.68 1.43 17.67
CA SER A 232 8.41 0.31 18.59
C SER A 232 9.27 -0.89 18.23
N TRP A 233 9.72 -1.62 19.25
CA TRP A 233 10.45 -2.86 19.10
C TRP A 233 10.04 -3.84 20.19
N ILE A 234 10.08 -5.13 19.87
CA ILE A 234 9.78 -6.21 20.81
C ILE A 234 10.80 -7.34 20.67
N VAL A 235 11.09 -8.00 21.78
CA VAL A 235 11.92 -9.20 21.86
C VAL A 235 11.28 -10.16 22.86
N GLU A 236 10.86 -11.32 22.37
CA GLU A 236 10.18 -12.35 23.18
C GLU A 236 10.97 -13.66 23.11
N PRO A 237 11.92 -13.88 24.03
CA PRO A 237 12.59 -15.17 24.14
C PRO A 237 11.64 -16.22 24.72
N GLN A 238 11.76 -17.45 24.25
CA GLN A 238 11.00 -18.62 24.69
C GLN A 238 11.92 -19.84 24.73
N LEU A 239 11.77 -20.67 25.76
CA LEU A 239 12.41 -21.98 25.87
C LEU A 239 11.34 -23.06 25.92
N ARG A 240 11.40 -23.97 24.95
CA ARG A 240 10.45 -25.07 24.79
C ARG A 240 11.12 -26.40 25.07
N TYR A 241 10.57 -27.16 26.02
CA TYR A 241 10.99 -28.52 26.30
C TYR A 241 9.86 -29.51 26.01
N THR A 242 10.10 -30.50 25.15
CA THR A 242 9.13 -31.54 24.81
C THR A 242 9.68 -32.91 25.16
N ARG A 243 8.93 -33.70 25.94
CA ARG A 243 9.29 -35.07 26.31
C ARG A 243 8.17 -36.03 25.96
N THR A 244 8.51 -37.08 25.22
CA THR A 244 7.60 -38.18 24.89
C THR A 244 7.97 -39.42 25.71
N LEU A 245 7.02 -39.96 26.47
CA LEU A 245 7.15 -41.15 27.32
C LEU A 245 6.06 -42.15 26.91
N GLY A 246 6.37 -43.06 25.99
CA GLY A 246 5.39 -43.99 25.42
C GLY A 246 4.26 -43.26 24.70
N LYS A 247 3.02 -43.37 25.20
CA LYS A 247 1.85 -42.65 24.67
C LYS A 247 1.68 -41.23 25.24
N LEU A 248 2.45 -40.86 26.27
CA LEU A 248 2.38 -39.54 26.92
C LEU A 248 3.32 -38.55 26.21
N LYS A 249 2.82 -37.37 25.86
CA LYS A 249 3.62 -36.23 25.39
C LYS A 249 3.43 -35.06 26.35
N ALA A 250 4.52 -34.59 26.97
CA ALA A 250 4.53 -33.42 27.84
C ALA A 250 5.31 -32.28 27.19
N GLU A 251 4.80 -31.07 27.31
CA GLU A 251 5.40 -29.85 26.77
C GLU A 251 5.46 -28.78 27.87
N LEU A 252 6.64 -28.20 28.06
CA LEU A 252 6.89 -27.09 28.98
C LEU A 252 7.38 -25.89 28.16
N LEU A 253 6.85 -24.71 28.47
CA LEU A 253 7.19 -23.43 27.86
C LEU A 253 7.62 -22.48 28.98
N ALA A 254 8.73 -21.77 28.78
CA ALA A 254 9.25 -20.75 29.67
C ALA A 254 9.72 -19.54 28.87
#